data_AF-A0A937W9K4-F1
#
_entry.id   AF-A0A937W9K4-F1
#
_cell.length_a   1.000
_cell.length_b   1.000
_cell.length_c   1.000
_cell.angle_alpha   90.00
_cell.angle_beta   90.00
_cell.angle_gamma   90.00
#
_symmetry.space_group_name_H-M   'P 1'
#
loop_
_entity.id
_entity.type
_entity.pdbx_description
1 polymer ?
#
loop_
_entity_poly.entity_id
_entity_poly.type
_entity_poly.pdbx_seq_one_letter_code
_entity_poly.pdbx_strand_id
1 'polypeptide(L)'
;MSNGVTFEQVEQLVVQLSPLEQLRLVARISEQLNNLMTTIAPSGMERVQQEREALADALLAELDAIAESIEGNFDSAEDIRQIQEERANRL
;
A
#
# COMPACT_ATOMS: atom_id res chain seq x y z
N MET A 1 -4.26 -33.55 -30.91
CA MET A 1 -2.78 -33.60 -30.84
C MET A 1 -2.30 -32.37 -30.10
N SER A 2 -2.29 -32.41 -28.78
CA SER A 2 -1.71 -31.37 -27.93
C SER A 2 -0.20 -31.48 -28.06
N ASN A 3 0.40 -30.71 -28.96
CA ASN A 3 1.85 -30.55 -29.07
C ASN A 3 2.35 -29.74 -27.87
N GLY A 4 2.18 -30.28 -26.67
CA GLY A 4 2.72 -29.71 -25.45
C GLY A 4 4.20 -30.01 -25.40
N VAL A 5 5.03 -28.98 -25.59
CA VAL A 5 6.44 -29.06 -25.26
C VAL A 5 6.51 -29.25 -23.74
N THR A 6 7.21 -30.29 -23.27
CA THR A 6 7.34 -30.52 -21.83
C THR A 6 8.31 -29.51 -21.22
N PHE A 7 8.20 -29.26 -19.92
CA PHE A 7 9.08 -28.30 -19.22
C PHE A 7 10.56 -28.69 -19.38
N GLU A 8 10.86 -29.99 -19.29
CA GLU A 8 12.21 -30.53 -19.43
C GLU A 8 12.78 -30.31 -20.84
N GLN A 9 11.94 -30.32 -21.87
CA GLN A 9 12.35 -30.02 -23.25
C GLN A 9 12.68 -28.53 -23.42
N VAL A 10 11.94 -27.64 -22.75
CA VAL A 10 12.24 -26.21 -22.73
C VAL A 10 13.56 -25.94 -22.02
N GLU A 11 13.82 -26.57 -20.86
CA GLU A 11 15.10 -26.44 -20.16
C GLU A 11 16.29 -26.86 -21.05
N GLN A 12 16.16 -28.00 -21.75
CA GLN A 12 17.21 -28.47 -22.67
C GLN A 12 17.47 -27.48 -23.82
N LEU A 13 16.44 -26.78 -24.29
CA LEU A 13 16.58 -25.76 -25.34
C LEU A 13 17.18 -24.46 -24.80
N VAL A 14 16.85 -24.08 -23.56
CA VAL A 14 17.39 -22.88 -22.91
C VAL A 14 18.89 -23.02 -22.64
N VAL A 15 19.36 -24.22 -22.27
CA VAL A 15 20.80 -24.50 -22.07
C VAL A 15 21.61 -24.33 -23.36
N GLN A 16 20.99 -24.47 -24.53
CA GLN A 16 21.65 -24.26 -25.83
C GLN A 16 21.79 -22.78 -26.22
N LEU A 17 21.11 -21.87 -25.52
CA LEU A 17 21.20 -20.42 -25.76
C LEU A 17 22.44 -19.83 -25.10
N SER A 18 22.94 -18.73 -25.66
CA SER A 18 23.99 -17.95 -25.00
C SER A 18 23.48 -17.33 -23.68
N PRO A 19 24.36 -17.05 -22.70
CA PRO A 19 23.94 -16.46 -21.42
C PRO A 19 23.13 -15.17 -21.57
N LEU A 20 23.44 -14.34 -22.57
CA LEU A 20 22.72 -13.11 -22.86
C LEU A 20 21.28 -13.39 -23.34
N GLU A 21 21.10 -14.41 -24.17
CA GLU A 21 19.79 -14.82 -24.69
C GLU A 21 18.93 -15.49 -23.62
N GLN A 22 19.55 -16.24 -22.71
CA GLN A 22 18.87 -16.78 -21.53
C GLN A 22 18.29 -15.66 -20.65
N LEU A 23 19.10 -14.62 -20.36
CA LEU A 23 18.62 -13.45 -19.60
C LEU A 23 17.49 -12.70 -20.31
N ARG A 24 17.59 -12.53 -21.63
CA ARG A 24 16.53 -11.90 -22.43
C ARG A 24 15.24 -12.73 -22.41
N LEU A 25 15.34 -14.05 -22.43
CA LEU A 25 14.19 -14.95 -22.34
C LEU A 25 13.52 -14.84 -20.97
N VAL A 26 14.30 -14.83 -19.88
CA VAL A 26 13.79 -14.64 -18.51
C VAL A 26 13.03 -13.32 -18.41
N ALA A 27 13.62 -12.21 -18.87
CA ALA A 27 12.98 -10.90 -18.84
C ALA A 27 11.63 -10.90 -19.57
N ARG A 28 11.57 -11.54 -20.75
CA ARG A 28 10.34 -11.64 -21.55
C ARG A 28 9.27 -12.51 -20.89
N ILE A 29 9.66 -13.63 -20.27
CA ILE A 29 8.72 -14.48 -19.51
C ILE A 29 8.19 -13.73 -18.29
N SER A 30 9.06 -13.04 -17.54
CA SER A 30 8.67 -12.21 -16.40
C SER A 30 7.68 -11.12 -16.81
N GLU A 31 7.93 -10.43 -17.93
CA GLU A 31 7.02 -9.42 -18.47
C GLU A 31 5.67 -10.03 -18.88
N GLN A 32 5.67 -11.18 -19.56
CA GLN A 32 4.43 -11.88 -19.93
C GLN A 32 3.61 -12.30 -18.71
N LEU A 33 4.27 -12.84 -17.68
CA LEU A 33 3.61 -13.23 -16.44
C LEU A 33 3.08 -12.01 -15.69
N ASN A 34 3.85 -10.91 -15.64
CA ASN A 34 3.42 -9.67 -15.02
C ASN A 34 2.20 -9.08 -15.74
N ASN A 35 2.20 -9.07 -17.08
CA ASN A 35 1.07 -8.60 -17.87
C ASN A 35 -0.17 -9.48 -17.68
N LEU A 36 0.00 -10.81 -17.60
CA LEU A 36 -1.09 -11.73 -17.24
C LEU A 36 -1.66 -11.43 -15.85
N MET A 37 -0.79 -11.13 -14.88
CA MET A 37 -1.18 -10.71 -13.54
C MET A 37 -1.86 -9.34 -13.50
N THR A 38 -1.47 -8.42 -14.38
CA THR A 38 -2.12 -7.09 -14.49
C THR A 38 -3.48 -7.18 -15.20
N THR A 39 -3.68 -8.22 -16.02
CA THR A 39 -4.96 -8.49 -16.71
C THR A 39 -5.95 -9.24 -15.82
N ILE A 40 -5.46 -9.89 -14.76
CA ILE A 40 -6.30 -10.35 -13.66
C ILE A 40 -6.72 -9.10 -12.91
N ALA A 41 -8.02 -8.76 -12.99
CA ALA A 41 -8.61 -7.64 -12.26
C ALA A 41 -8.06 -7.57 -10.84
N PRO A 42 -7.87 -6.36 -10.25
CA PRO A 42 -7.30 -6.20 -8.93
C PRO A 42 -7.97 -7.21 -8.01
N SER A 43 -7.17 -8.13 -7.47
CA SER A 43 -7.68 -9.20 -6.63
C SER A 43 -8.60 -8.58 -5.58
N GLY A 44 -9.63 -9.28 -5.12
CA GLY A 44 -10.57 -8.70 -4.13
C GLY A 44 -9.87 -8.03 -2.94
N MET A 45 -8.65 -8.45 -2.62
CA MET A 45 -7.75 -7.86 -1.63
C MET A 45 -7.31 -6.42 -1.96
N GLU A 46 -6.92 -6.12 -3.22
CA GLU A 46 -6.52 -4.77 -3.63
C GLU A 46 -7.71 -3.80 -3.63
N ARG A 47 -8.90 -4.28 -4.01
CA ARG A 47 -10.13 -3.48 -3.91
C ARG A 47 -10.51 -3.19 -2.46
N VAL A 48 -10.44 -4.20 -1.59
CA VAL A 48 -10.67 -4.03 -0.15
C VAL A 48 -9.67 -3.06 0.47
N GLN A 49 -8.40 -3.11 0.04
CA GLN A 49 -7.38 -2.18 0.51
C GLN A 49 -7.67 -0.74 0.06
N GLN A 50 -8.03 -0.53 -1.21
CA GLN A 50 -8.40 0.78 -1.74
C GLN A 50 -9.65 1.35 -1.06
N GLU A 51 -10.66 0.52 -0.80
CA GLU A 51 -11.87 0.94 -0.05
C GLU A 51 -11.53 1.34 1.38
N ARG A 52 -10.63 0.62 2.05
CA ARG A 52 -10.17 0.98 3.41
C ARG A 52 -9.37 2.28 3.43
N GLU A 53 -8.51 2.50 2.45
CA GLU A 53 -7.76 3.74 2.30
C GLU A 53 -8.70 4.92 2.06
N ALA A 54 -9.67 4.78 1.15
CA ALA A 54 -10.67 5.82 0.91
C ALA A 54 -11.51 6.17 2.15
N LEU A 55 -11.88 5.18 2.97
CA LEU A 55 -12.58 5.41 4.23
C LEU A 55 -11.70 6.11 5.27
N ALA A 56 -10.42 5.75 5.34
CA ALA A 56 -9.46 6.41 6.24
C ALA A 56 -9.24 7.87 5.85
N ASP A 57 -9.07 8.15 4.55
CA ASP A 57 -8.89 9.51 4.04
C ASP A 57 -10.13 10.38 4.31
N ALA A 58 -11.34 9.82 4.11
CA ALA A 58 -12.58 10.53 4.42
C ALA A 58 -12.69 10.86 5.92
N LEU A 59 -12.34 9.91 6.80
CA LEU A 59 -12.35 10.14 8.25
C LEU A 59 -11.34 11.21 8.67
N LEU A 60 -10.13 11.18 8.09
CA LEU A 60 -9.11 12.20 8.38
C LEU A 60 -9.55 13.59 7.95
N ALA A 61 -10.17 13.72 6.77
CA ALA A 61 -10.71 14.99 6.30
C ALA A 61 -11.83 15.53 7.21
N GLU A 62 -12.69 14.66 7.74
CA GLU A 62 -13.70 15.06 8.73
C GLU A 62 -13.07 15.56 10.03
N LEU A 63 -12.04 14.88 10.52
CA LEU A 63 -11.31 15.28 11.74
C LEU A 63 -10.59 16.61 11.56
N ASP A 64 -9.96 16.83 10.39
CA ASP A 64 -9.31 18.09 10.06
C ASP A 64 -10.34 19.23 10.00
N ALA A 65 -11.50 19.02 9.39
CA ALA A 65 -12.58 20.00 9.36
C ALA A 65 -13.11 20.32 10.76
N ILE A 66 -13.21 19.31 11.65
CA ILE A 66 -13.58 19.51 13.05
C ILE A 66 -12.49 20.33 13.76
N ALA A 67 -11.21 19.98 13.57
CA ALA A 67 -10.10 20.68 14.17
C ALA A 67 -10.05 22.16 13.74
N GLU A 68 -10.30 22.44 12.46
CA GLU A 68 -10.42 23.82 11.95
C GLU A 68 -11.64 24.56 12.49
N SER A 69 -12.75 23.85 12.74
CA SER A 69 -13.97 24.45 13.30
C SER A 69 -13.85 24.80 14.79
N ILE A 70 -12.90 24.21 15.50
CA ILE A 70 -12.65 24.48 16.91
C ILE A 70 -11.81 25.76 17.00
N GLU A 71 -12.47 26.87 17.32
CA GLU A 71 -11.83 28.16 17.50
C GLU A 71 -11.19 28.26 18.92
N GLY A 72 -9.87 28.50 18.99
CA GLY A 72 -9.17 28.73 20.26
C GLY A 72 -7.74 28.17 20.29
N ASN A 73 -6.85 28.83 21.04
CA ASN A 73 -5.51 28.31 21.31
C ASN A 73 -5.56 27.52 22.62
N PHE A 74 -5.59 26.19 22.54
CA PHE A 74 -5.64 25.32 23.71
C PHE A 74 -4.22 24.95 24.12
N ASP A 75 -3.69 25.62 25.15
CA ASP A 75 -2.51 25.13 25.86
C ASP A 75 -2.97 24.38 27.11
N SER A 76 -3.32 23.11 26.93
CA SER A 76 -3.80 22.26 28.03
C SER A 76 -2.79 22.17 29.18
N ALA A 77 -1.49 22.38 28.92
CA ALA A 77 -0.49 22.39 29.98
C ALA A 77 -0.57 23.67 30.82
N GLU A 78 -0.80 24.82 30.18
CA GLU A 78 -1.04 26.10 30.87
C GLU A 78 -2.35 26.08 31.65
N ASP A 79 -3.43 25.58 31.04
CA ASP A 79 -4.75 25.47 31.69
C ASP A 79 -4.67 24.61 32.97
N ILE A 80 -3.96 23.49 32.92
CA ILE A 80 -3.76 22.61 34.07
C ILE A 80 -2.91 23.30 35.15
N ARG A 81 -1.84 24.03 34.76
CA ARG A 81 -1.01 24.81 35.70
C ARG A 81 -1.87 25.83 36.44
N GLN A 82 -2.69 26.59 35.72
CA GLN A 82 -3.58 27.59 36.29
C GLN A 82 -4.58 26.98 37.28
N ILE A 83 -5.20 25.85 36.95
CA ILE A 83 -6.13 25.15 37.86
C ILE A 83 -5.43 24.69 39.14
N GLN A 84 -4.17 24.25 39.05
CA GLN A 84 -3.40 23.82 40.22
C GLN A 84 -3.02 25.00 41.12
N GLU A 85 -2.59 26.13 40.55
CA GLU A 85 -2.29 27.35 41.30
C GLU A 85 -3.53 27.93 41.98
N GLU A 86 -4.68 27.98 41.29
CA GLU A 86 -5.93 28.42 41.90
C GLU A 86 -6.36 27.55 43.08
N ARG A 87 -6.13 26.24 43.02
CA ARG A 87 -6.41 25.32 44.14
C ARG A 87 -5.45 25.53 45.30
N ALA A 88 -4.17 25.77 45.01
CA ALA A 88 -3.16 26.03 46.03
C ALA A 88 -3.41 27.35 46.77
N ASN A 89 -3.85 28.39 46.06
CA ASN A 89 -4.14 29.71 46.64
C ASN A 89 -5.48 29.80 47.41
N ARG A 90 -6.32 28.75 47.38
CA ARG A 90 -7.57 28.66 48.15
C ARG A 90 -7.42 27.96 49.50
N LEU A 91 -6.21 27.51 49.85
CA LEU A 91 -5.82 26.92 51.14
C LEU A 91 -5.08 27.97 52.01
#